data_AF-A0A7T5RX19-F1
#
_entry.id   AF-A0A7T5RX19-F1
#
_cell.length_a   1.000
_cell.length_b   1.000
_cell.length_c   1.000
_cell.angle_alpha   90.00
_cell.angle_beta   90.00
_cell.angle_gamma   90.00
#
_symmetry.space_group_name_H-M   'P 1'
#
loop_
_entity.id
_entity.type
_entity.pdbx_description
1 polymer ?
#
loop_
_entity_poly.entity_id
_entity_poly.type
_entity_poly.pdbx_seq_one_letter_code
_entity_poly.pdbx_strand_id
1 'polypeptide(L)'
;MRHHPRIIIGILVLSLFAIGLMLGAASLLIKPKVVSVTPNVADGLSLVSAIRVSFNVPVARRLIKAEITPEIEGSWHWEGGVSGHLARTLVFEPETIWNPDTEYEIAIDGVARFVLPRETSEEKVGFLTKSLPTIVSASVSDGESALPPESEFVMKLDQPPSDLVDFYFRLEPETELSVSSDPTNDQYVVRPTEPLRQGQEYKLLAEREIIHGTRASQTVTSRSNKTLVFQRIFRTKTPPHISSFTPQGSAVLPNTKVIKLSFSTPMKRNEVEQGLRLSPSIKGSWRWEGDQLLIFDVAETLPIATTFQIAIAKGVHAQDESFLENEVQLGFSTVGALKVTGVKPSAKNGVGVDTSLTVSFDQPIVAESLKSKLHLEPAIDFSIETGTSNLTVKPRVPLSYNTSYRLIIDRGAEPTFGLPSTNDYAWSFLTEEKVVLLNIAWDRQDRALSCEAAALKMALSGKGVNVSEDEIMSRVGFDPTPRSGDTWGDPDSAFVGDINGAQNTTGYGVHWGPIARVANTWRPSQAVTGMSVTEAARELEAGNPIVIWGVTGPAYYDPWHTPSGRKVEAWKGEHARTLIGFKGSADNPTSFVVNDPLAGRITWSTAKLKDNWATFGNSAVVIR
;
A
#
# COMPACT_ATOMS: atom_id res chain seq x y z
N MET A 1 -113.38 30.42 -66.05
CA MET A 1 -113.48 29.14 -65.31
C MET A 1 -112.10 28.51 -65.20
N ARG A 2 -111.39 28.72 -64.08
CA ARG A 2 -110.15 28.00 -63.73
C ARG A 2 -109.79 28.33 -62.28
N HIS A 3 -110.13 27.44 -61.35
CA HIS A 3 -109.55 27.39 -60.01
C HIS A 3 -109.81 26.00 -59.41
N HIS A 4 -108.76 25.32 -58.92
CA HIS A 4 -108.72 24.60 -57.64
C HIS A 4 -107.38 23.84 -57.47
N PRO A 5 -106.37 24.40 -56.76
CA PRO A 5 -105.26 23.63 -56.22
C PRO A 5 -105.19 23.80 -54.69
N ARG A 6 -106.23 23.36 -53.96
CA ARG A 6 -106.24 23.40 -52.47
C ARG A 6 -106.57 22.07 -51.78
N ILE A 7 -106.98 21.03 -52.52
CA ILE A 7 -107.41 19.76 -51.92
C ILE A 7 -106.26 18.73 -51.83
N ILE A 8 -105.25 18.82 -52.70
CA ILE A 8 -104.13 17.85 -52.70
C ILE A 8 -103.12 18.10 -51.56
N ILE A 9 -102.97 19.35 -51.09
CA ILE A 9 -102.06 19.68 -49.98
C ILE A 9 -102.63 19.21 -48.63
N GLY A 10 -103.95 19.26 -48.42
CA GLY A 10 -104.58 18.80 -47.18
C GLY A 10 -104.45 17.30 -46.93
N ILE A 11 -104.51 16.48 -47.99
CA ILE A 11 -104.38 15.02 -47.89
C ILE A 11 -102.91 14.60 -47.70
N LEU A 12 -101.95 15.34 -48.27
CA LEU A 12 -100.52 15.10 -48.03
C LEU A 12 -100.10 15.47 -46.60
N VAL A 13 -100.64 16.57 -46.05
CA VAL A 13 -100.39 16.98 -44.66
C VAL A 13 -101.05 16.02 -43.66
N LEU A 14 -102.28 15.55 -43.91
CA LEU A 14 -102.94 14.55 -43.04
C LEU A 14 -102.29 13.17 -43.11
N SER A 15 -101.78 12.75 -44.27
CA SER A 15 -101.06 11.46 -44.39
C SER A 15 -99.67 11.53 -43.75
N LEU A 16 -98.94 12.63 -43.86
CA LEU A 16 -97.72 12.88 -43.08
C LEU A 16 -98.01 12.99 -41.57
N PHE A 17 -99.15 13.56 -41.17
CA PHE A 17 -99.57 13.63 -39.77
C PHE A 17 -100.01 12.28 -39.22
N ALA A 18 -100.70 11.44 -40.02
CA ALA A 18 -101.13 10.09 -39.65
C ALA A 18 -99.96 9.09 -39.64
N ILE A 19 -99.01 9.20 -40.57
CA ILE A 19 -97.74 8.45 -40.54
C ILE A 19 -96.89 8.91 -39.35
N GLY A 20 -96.86 10.22 -39.03
CA GLY A 20 -96.25 10.76 -37.83
C GLY A 20 -96.92 10.31 -36.52
N LEU A 21 -98.25 10.18 -36.50
CA LEU A 21 -99.03 9.66 -35.37
C LEU A 21 -98.87 8.14 -35.22
N MET A 22 -98.77 7.38 -36.30
CA MET A 22 -98.47 5.93 -36.26
C MET A 22 -97.01 5.67 -35.85
N LEU A 23 -96.04 6.43 -36.34
CA LEU A 23 -94.64 6.35 -35.89
C LEU A 23 -94.49 6.80 -34.43
N GLY A 24 -95.23 7.82 -34.00
CA GLY A 24 -95.33 8.24 -32.60
C GLY A 24 -96.02 7.19 -31.72
N ALA A 25 -97.06 6.52 -32.20
CA ALA A 25 -97.77 5.46 -31.47
C ALA A 25 -96.96 4.16 -31.37
N ALA A 26 -96.20 3.79 -32.41
CA ALA A 26 -95.28 2.64 -32.36
C ALA A 26 -94.15 2.85 -31.34
N SER A 27 -93.70 4.09 -31.14
CA SER A 27 -92.73 4.44 -30.10
C SER A 27 -93.25 4.28 -28.67
N LEU A 28 -94.58 4.22 -28.47
CA LEU A 28 -95.22 3.98 -27.16
C LEU A 28 -95.19 2.51 -26.71
N LEU A 29 -94.67 1.59 -27.52
CA LEU A 29 -94.56 0.16 -27.17
C LEU A 29 -93.13 -0.29 -26.86
N ILE A 30 -92.11 0.48 -27.28
CA ILE A 30 -90.71 0.11 -27.11
C ILE A 30 -90.23 0.59 -25.72
N LYS A 31 -89.67 -0.31 -24.91
CA LYS A 31 -89.00 0.07 -23.66
C LYS A 31 -87.62 0.66 -24.00
N PRO A 32 -87.28 1.88 -23.51
CA PRO A 32 -85.94 2.42 -23.70
C PRO A 32 -84.92 1.55 -22.96
N LYS A 33 -83.80 1.26 -23.61
CA LYS A 33 -82.67 0.54 -23.05
C LYS A 33 -81.39 0.94 -23.78
N VAL A 34 -80.24 0.72 -23.16
CA VAL A 34 -78.95 0.88 -23.83
C VAL A 34 -78.83 -0.20 -24.92
N VAL A 35 -78.39 0.19 -26.11
CA VAL A 35 -78.18 -0.74 -27.24
C VAL A 35 -76.74 -0.83 -27.70
N SER A 36 -75.96 0.23 -27.51
CA SER A 36 -74.56 0.23 -27.89
C SER A 36 -73.78 1.25 -27.08
N VAL A 37 -72.51 0.92 -26.87
CA VAL A 37 -71.50 1.80 -26.28
C VAL A 37 -70.41 1.96 -27.33
N THR A 38 -70.03 3.21 -27.64
CA THR A 38 -69.01 3.53 -28.65
C THR A 38 -67.92 4.40 -28.03
N PRO A 39 -66.62 4.12 -28.27
CA PRO A 39 -66.09 2.97 -29.03
C PRO A 39 -66.44 1.63 -28.37
N ASN A 40 -66.32 0.53 -29.12
CA ASN A 40 -66.52 -0.79 -28.55
C ASN A 40 -65.52 -0.98 -27.40
N VAL A 41 -66.02 -1.23 -26.20
CA VAL A 41 -65.24 -1.33 -24.96
C VAL A 41 -64.77 -2.75 -24.65
N ALA A 42 -65.10 -3.74 -25.50
CA ALA A 42 -64.72 -5.14 -25.28
C ALA A 42 -63.19 -5.36 -25.21
N ASP A 43 -62.41 -4.60 -25.98
CA ASP A 43 -60.94 -4.67 -26.01
C ASP A 43 -60.26 -3.60 -25.11
N GLY A 44 -61.03 -3.04 -24.17
CA GLY A 44 -60.62 -1.96 -23.30
C GLY A 44 -60.73 -0.56 -23.92
N LEU A 45 -61.24 0.39 -23.14
CA LEU A 45 -61.40 1.78 -23.56
C LEU A 45 -60.02 2.47 -23.67
N SER A 46 -59.77 3.13 -24.79
CA SER A 46 -58.62 4.00 -24.96
C SER A 46 -58.65 5.15 -23.94
N LEU A 47 -57.51 5.46 -23.33
CA LEU A 47 -57.40 6.39 -22.21
C LEU A 47 -57.75 7.85 -22.51
N VAL A 48 -57.98 8.16 -23.78
CA VAL A 48 -58.27 9.50 -24.29
C VAL A 48 -59.59 9.57 -25.05
N SER A 49 -60.33 8.46 -25.09
CA SER A 49 -61.59 8.39 -25.82
C SER A 49 -62.76 8.81 -24.95
N ALA A 50 -63.64 9.64 -25.52
CA ALA A 50 -64.97 9.85 -24.99
C ALA A 50 -65.80 8.57 -25.11
N ILE A 51 -66.73 8.36 -24.17
CA ILE A 51 -67.64 7.21 -24.17
C ILE A 51 -69.05 7.65 -24.53
N ARG A 52 -69.67 6.95 -25.50
CA ARG A 52 -70.99 7.26 -26.05
C ARG A 52 -71.94 6.12 -25.75
N VAL A 53 -72.97 6.38 -24.94
CA VAL A 53 -74.02 5.43 -24.58
C VAL A 53 -75.26 5.73 -25.42
N SER A 54 -75.60 4.83 -26.35
CA SER A 54 -76.75 4.98 -27.25
C SER A 54 -77.94 4.14 -26.81
N PHE A 55 -79.13 4.75 -26.87
CA PHE A 55 -80.41 4.11 -26.55
C PHE A 55 -81.15 3.67 -27.84
N ASN A 56 -81.94 2.60 -27.76
CA ASN A 56 -82.76 2.12 -28.89
C ASN A 56 -83.77 3.16 -29.40
N VAL A 57 -84.24 4.05 -28.53
CA VAL A 57 -85.25 5.09 -28.81
C VAL A 57 -84.90 6.39 -28.07
N PRO A 58 -85.45 7.55 -28.47
CA PRO A 58 -85.27 8.79 -27.72
C PRO A 58 -85.78 8.69 -26.26
N VAL A 59 -85.00 9.19 -25.30
CA VAL A 59 -85.27 9.13 -23.86
C VAL A 59 -85.64 10.49 -23.26
N ALA A 60 -86.34 10.50 -22.12
CA ALA A 60 -86.71 11.71 -21.38
C ALA A 60 -85.50 12.30 -20.63
N ARG A 61 -84.66 13.07 -21.32
CA ARG A 61 -83.37 13.59 -20.80
C ARG A 61 -83.44 14.30 -19.46
N ARG A 62 -84.52 15.04 -19.19
CA ARG A 62 -84.70 15.78 -17.92
C ARG A 62 -84.74 14.85 -16.69
N LEU A 63 -84.95 13.56 -16.89
CA LEU A 63 -85.01 12.55 -15.85
C LEU A 63 -83.70 11.77 -15.73
N ILE A 64 -82.82 11.85 -16.74
CA ILE A 64 -81.57 11.10 -16.77
C ILE A 64 -80.57 11.70 -15.80
N LYS A 65 -80.01 10.85 -14.93
CA LYS A 65 -78.84 11.16 -14.10
C LYS A 65 -77.79 10.08 -14.37
N ALA A 66 -76.60 10.49 -14.76
CA ALA A 66 -75.51 9.58 -15.06
C ALA A 66 -74.33 9.87 -14.13
N GLU A 67 -73.79 8.82 -13.52
CA GLU A 67 -72.64 8.88 -12.61
C GLU A 67 -71.62 7.84 -13.04
N ILE A 68 -70.33 8.16 -12.87
CA ILE A 68 -69.20 7.28 -13.21
C ILE A 68 -68.46 6.91 -11.92
N THR A 69 -68.22 5.62 -11.71
CA THR A 69 -67.44 5.11 -10.57
C THR A 69 -66.27 4.26 -11.08
N PRO A 70 -65.01 4.49 -10.64
CA PRO A 70 -64.57 5.59 -9.77
C PRO A 70 -64.78 6.96 -10.42
N GLU A 71 -64.87 8.01 -9.59
CA GLU A 71 -65.11 9.37 -10.05
C GLU A 71 -63.97 9.85 -10.97
N ILE A 72 -64.32 10.51 -12.07
CA ILE A 72 -63.39 11.10 -13.02
C ILE A 72 -63.91 12.45 -13.51
N GLU A 73 -63.03 13.44 -13.62
CA GLU A 73 -63.37 14.77 -14.12
C GLU A 73 -63.74 14.70 -15.60
N GLY A 74 -64.86 15.31 -15.97
CA GLY A 74 -65.38 15.31 -17.33
C GLY A 74 -66.74 15.97 -17.45
N SER A 75 -67.22 16.06 -18.67
CA SER A 75 -68.50 16.68 -18.99
C SER A 75 -69.45 15.72 -19.71
N TRP A 76 -70.73 15.82 -19.37
CA TRP A 76 -71.81 15.06 -20.01
C TRP A 76 -72.55 15.94 -21.00
N HIS A 77 -72.75 15.46 -22.23
CA HIS A 77 -73.59 16.11 -23.23
C HIS A 77 -74.38 15.10 -24.07
N TRP A 78 -75.30 15.60 -24.89
CA TRP A 78 -76.15 14.78 -25.75
C TRP A 78 -75.78 14.97 -27.22
N GLU A 79 -75.67 13.86 -27.96
CA GLU A 79 -75.39 13.85 -29.41
C GLU A 79 -76.54 13.22 -30.23
N GLY A 80 -76.80 13.76 -31.42
CA GLY A 80 -77.76 13.25 -32.43
C GLY A 80 -79.20 13.81 -32.38
N GLY A 81 -79.97 13.66 -33.47
CA GLY A 81 -81.40 14.02 -33.59
C GLY A 81 -81.72 15.11 -34.63
N VAL A 82 -82.90 15.05 -35.28
CA VAL A 82 -83.36 16.01 -36.34
C VAL A 82 -83.81 17.36 -35.77
N SER A 83 -84.00 17.42 -34.45
CA SER A 83 -84.08 18.63 -33.65
C SER A 83 -83.57 18.25 -32.27
N GLY A 84 -82.91 19.18 -31.57
CA GLY A 84 -82.18 18.92 -30.32
C GLY A 84 -82.94 18.24 -29.19
N HIS A 85 -84.22 17.86 -29.35
CA HIS A 85 -85.05 17.13 -28.40
C HIS A 85 -85.14 15.60 -28.65
N LEU A 86 -84.66 15.08 -29.79
CA LEU A 86 -84.76 13.65 -30.16
C LEU A 86 -83.44 12.84 -30.10
N ALA A 87 -82.38 13.39 -29.51
CA ALA A 87 -81.11 12.71 -29.27
C ALA A 87 -81.27 11.37 -28.55
N ARG A 88 -80.39 10.44 -28.93
CA ARG A 88 -80.39 9.06 -28.46
C ARG A 88 -79.05 8.66 -27.85
N THR A 89 -78.07 9.55 -27.81
CA THR A 89 -76.72 9.22 -27.36
C THR A 89 -76.33 10.19 -26.27
N LEU A 90 -76.06 9.66 -25.08
CA LEU A 90 -75.43 10.36 -23.97
C LEU A 90 -73.92 10.17 -24.08
N VAL A 91 -73.15 11.25 -24.01
CA VAL A 91 -71.70 11.24 -24.19
C VAL A 91 -71.03 11.78 -22.94
N PHE A 92 -69.98 11.10 -22.49
CA PHE A 92 -69.06 11.62 -21.49
C PHE A 92 -67.70 11.89 -22.14
N GLU A 93 -67.28 13.14 -22.06
CA GLU A 93 -65.96 13.62 -22.47
C GLU A 93 -65.11 13.84 -21.22
N PRO A 94 -64.07 13.01 -20.98
CA PRO A 94 -63.22 13.17 -19.81
C PRO A 94 -62.32 14.40 -19.98
N GLU A 95 -62.11 15.16 -18.91
CA GLU A 95 -61.21 16.32 -18.88
C GLU A 95 -59.74 15.91 -18.66
N THR A 96 -59.53 14.75 -18.04
CA THR A 96 -58.23 14.09 -17.88
C THR A 96 -58.19 12.77 -18.63
N ILE A 97 -57.04 12.13 -18.74
CA ILE A 97 -57.00 10.76 -19.28
C ILE A 97 -57.69 9.81 -18.29
N TRP A 98 -58.32 8.76 -18.79
CA TRP A 98 -58.85 7.71 -17.92
C TRP A 98 -57.72 7.09 -17.07
N ASN A 99 -58.03 6.72 -15.83
CA ASN A 99 -57.08 5.95 -15.03
C ASN A 99 -56.78 4.63 -15.74
N PRO A 100 -55.51 4.24 -15.93
CA PRO A 100 -55.17 3.03 -16.65
C PRO A 100 -55.52 1.78 -15.85
N ASP A 101 -55.82 0.68 -16.57
CA ASP A 101 -56.16 -0.63 -15.98
C ASP A 101 -57.20 -0.54 -14.85
N THR A 102 -58.23 0.29 -15.06
CA THR A 102 -59.25 0.61 -14.06
C THR A 102 -60.62 0.21 -14.59
N GLU A 103 -61.37 -0.53 -13.78
CA GLU A 103 -62.75 -0.87 -14.08
C GLU A 103 -63.66 0.31 -13.70
N TYR A 104 -64.44 0.77 -14.67
CA TYR A 104 -65.40 1.86 -14.53
C TYR A 104 -66.81 1.34 -14.75
N GLU A 105 -67.76 1.85 -13.96
CA GLU A 105 -69.19 1.65 -14.16
C GLU A 105 -69.88 3.01 -14.36
N ILE A 106 -70.67 3.11 -15.43
CA ILE A 106 -71.62 4.22 -15.63
C ILE A 106 -72.99 3.73 -15.18
N ALA A 107 -73.50 4.31 -14.10
CA ALA A 107 -74.87 4.12 -13.65
C ALA A 107 -75.75 5.23 -14.24
N ILE A 108 -76.78 4.86 -15.01
CA ILE A 108 -77.72 5.79 -15.64
C ILE A 108 -79.11 5.56 -15.05
N ASP A 109 -79.51 6.42 -14.13
CA ASP A 109 -80.83 6.41 -13.51
C ASP A 109 -81.82 7.28 -14.32
N GLY A 110 -83.11 6.97 -14.18
CA GLY A 110 -84.20 7.74 -14.77
C GLY A 110 -84.46 7.47 -16.26
N VAL A 111 -84.02 6.31 -16.77
CA VAL A 111 -84.20 5.91 -18.17
C VAL A 111 -85.68 5.67 -18.45
N ALA A 112 -86.30 6.62 -19.14
CA ALA A 112 -87.73 6.60 -19.47
C ALA A 112 -87.98 7.12 -20.88
N ARG A 113 -89.16 6.79 -21.41
CA ARG A 113 -89.60 7.19 -22.75
C ARG A 113 -89.68 8.70 -22.87
N PHE A 114 -89.28 9.25 -24.03
CA PHE A 114 -89.42 10.68 -24.31
C PHE A 114 -90.87 11.19 -24.19
N VAL A 115 -91.83 10.41 -24.69
CA VAL A 115 -93.27 10.73 -24.64
C VAL A 115 -93.94 9.97 -23.48
N LEU A 116 -94.59 10.69 -22.57
CA LEU A 116 -95.30 10.15 -21.38
C LEU A 116 -94.43 9.21 -20.51
N PRO A 117 -93.36 9.73 -19.87
CA PRO A 117 -92.48 8.93 -19.00
C PRO A 117 -93.20 8.55 -17.70
N ARG A 118 -93.85 7.37 -17.67
CA ARG A 118 -94.57 6.85 -16.49
C ARG A 118 -93.75 5.84 -15.67
N GLU A 119 -92.81 5.14 -16.31
CA GLU A 119 -91.91 4.16 -15.69
C GLU A 119 -90.47 4.54 -16.05
N THR A 120 -89.58 4.51 -15.05
CA THR A 120 -88.14 4.69 -15.20
C THR A 120 -87.43 3.36 -14.93
N SER A 121 -86.32 3.12 -15.62
CA SER A 121 -85.37 2.05 -15.32
C SER A 121 -83.98 2.63 -15.03
N GLU A 122 -83.15 1.80 -14.43
CA GLU A 122 -81.72 2.02 -14.29
C GLU A 122 -80.99 1.17 -15.34
N GLU A 123 -80.00 1.75 -16.00
CA GLU A 123 -79.12 1.04 -16.92
C GLU A 123 -77.67 1.19 -16.43
N LYS A 124 -76.89 0.11 -16.51
CA LYS A 124 -75.49 0.09 -16.10
C LYS A 124 -74.59 -0.30 -17.25
N VAL A 125 -73.47 0.38 -17.38
CA VAL A 125 -72.45 0.12 -18.41
C VAL A 125 -71.10 0.00 -17.73
N GLY A 126 -70.57 -1.21 -17.65
CA GLY A 126 -69.20 -1.47 -17.20
C GLY A 126 -68.20 -1.47 -18.35
N PHE A 127 -67.00 -0.95 -18.12
CA PHE A 127 -65.87 -1.06 -19.04
C PHE A 127 -64.53 -1.04 -18.31
N LEU A 128 -63.53 -1.69 -18.89
CA LEU A 128 -62.15 -1.65 -18.44
C LEU A 128 -61.35 -0.69 -19.31
N THR A 129 -60.47 0.12 -18.73
CA THR A 129 -59.56 1.00 -19.48
C THR A 129 -58.27 0.27 -19.83
N LYS A 130 -57.61 0.67 -20.93
CA LYS A 130 -56.34 0.03 -21.33
C LYS A 130 -55.23 0.28 -20.31
N SER A 131 -54.32 -0.68 -20.17
CA SER A 131 -53.11 -0.51 -19.37
C SER A 131 -52.10 0.40 -20.08
N LEU A 132 -51.19 1.02 -19.31
CA LEU A 132 -50.04 1.73 -19.85
C LEU A 132 -48.83 0.78 -19.95
N PRO A 133 -47.96 0.95 -20.97
CA PRO A 133 -46.77 0.11 -21.09
C PRO A 133 -45.91 0.17 -19.82
N THR A 134 -45.32 -0.96 -19.46
CA THR A 134 -44.38 -1.09 -18.35
C THR A 134 -43.17 -1.93 -18.75
N ILE A 135 -42.04 -1.73 -18.07
CA ILE A 135 -40.81 -2.49 -18.31
C ILE A 135 -40.91 -3.83 -17.58
N VAL A 136 -40.80 -4.93 -18.33
CA VAL A 136 -40.87 -6.29 -17.77
C VAL A 136 -39.50 -6.92 -17.56
N SER A 137 -38.51 -6.55 -18.37
CA SER A 137 -37.15 -7.09 -18.26
C SER A 137 -36.12 -6.19 -18.92
N ALA A 138 -34.84 -6.42 -18.59
CA ALA A 138 -33.69 -5.85 -19.26
C ALA A 138 -32.72 -6.97 -19.65
N SER A 139 -31.90 -6.76 -20.68
CA SER A 139 -30.82 -7.71 -21.07
C SER A 139 -29.78 -7.92 -19.96
N VAL A 140 -29.62 -6.94 -19.07
CA VAL A 140 -28.75 -7.03 -17.89
C VAL A 140 -29.49 -7.62 -16.69
N SER A 141 -28.88 -8.62 -16.06
CA SER A 141 -29.38 -9.24 -14.83
C SER A 141 -29.07 -8.37 -13.61
N ASP A 142 -29.91 -8.46 -12.57
CA ASP A 142 -29.64 -7.76 -11.31
C ASP A 142 -28.49 -8.45 -10.56
N GLY A 143 -27.48 -7.68 -10.17
CA GLY A 143 -26.24 -8.20 -9.58
C GLY A 143 -25.26 -8.80 -10.58
N GLU A 144 -25.42 -8.57 -11.89
CA GLU A 144 -24.43 -8.98 -12.90
C GLU A 144 -23.05 -8.40 -12.53
N SER A 145 -22.01 -9.23 -12.56
CA SER A 145 -20.71 -8.89 -11.95
C SER A 145 -19.57 -8.71 -12.94
N ALA A 146 -19.78 -9.13 -14.19
CA ALA A 146 -18.75 -9.13 -15.23
C ALA A 146 -19.33 -8.66 -16.58
N LEU A 147 -20.03 -7.53 -16.58
CA LEU A 147 -20.59 -6.97 -17.80
C LEU A 147 -19.50 -6.29 -18.67
N PRO A 148 -19.40 -6.59 -19.98
CA PRO A 148 -18.53 -5.84 -20.88
C PRO A 148 -18.83 -4.34 -20.87
N PRO A 149 -17.82 -3.46 -20.90
CA PRO A 149 -18.02 -2.02 -20.79
C PRO A 149 -18.79 -1.37 -21.95
N GLU A 150 -18.78 -2.00 -23.13
CA GLU A 150 -19.48 -1.51 -24.32
C GLU A 150 -20.87 -2.15 -24.49
N SER A 151 -21.37 -2.83 -23.46
CA SER A 151 -22.66 -3.51 -23.52
C SER A 151 -23.81 -2.54 -23.74
N GLU A 152 -24.73 -2.92 -24.62
CA GLU A 152 -26.03 -2.27 -24.77
C GLU A 152 -27.08 -2.93 -23.85
N PHE A 153 -28.05 -2.13 -23.41
CA PHE A 153 -29.16 -2.57 -22.58
C PHE A 153 -30.45 -2.60 -23.40
N VAL A 154 -31.02 -3.79 -23.56
CA VAL A 154 -32.31 -3.97 -24.23
C VAL A 154 -33.39 -4.02 -23.15
N MET A 155 -34.27 -3.03 -23.14
CA MET A 155 -35.34 -2.86 -22.18
C MET A 155 -36.65 -3.31 -22.81
N LYS A 156 -37.21 -4.43 -22.34
CA LYS A 156 -38.43 -5.01 -22.90
C LYS A 156 -39.67 -4.52 -22.15
N LEU A 157 -40.68 -4.13 -22.90
CA LEU A 157 -42.00 -3.75 -22.43
C LEU A 157 -42.98 -4.94 -22.48
N ASP A 158 -44.08 -4.85 -21.74
CA ASP A 158 -45.21 -5.78 -21.85
C ASP A 158 -46.07 -5.54 -23.11
N GLN A 159 -46.03 -4.32 -23.66
CA GLN A 159 -46.74 -3.91 -24.87
C GLN A 159 -45.98 -2.79 -25.62
N PRO A 160 -46.28 -2.53 -26.90
CA PRO A 160 -45.61 -1.51 -27.69
C PRO A 160 -45.63 -0.11 -27.04
N PRO A 161 -44.66 0.76 -27.34
CA PRO A 161 -44.64 2.14 -26.85
C PRO A 161 -45.95 2.88 -27.15
N SER A 162 -46.40 3.68 -26.18
CA SER A 162 -47.63 4.48 -26.28
C SER A 162 -47.28 5.96 -26.32
N ASP A 163 -48.04 6.74 -27.10
CA ASP A 163 -47.95 8.20 -27.13
C ASP A 163 -48.31 8.88 -25.79
N LEU A 164 -48.81 8.11 -24.83
CA LEU A 164 -49.18 8.57 -23.49
C LEU A 164 -48.05 8.39 -22.46
N VAL A 165 -46.93 7.75 -22.82
CA VAL A 165 -45.84 7.42 -21.89
C VAL A 165 -44.48 7.65 -22.52
N ASP A 166 -43.65 8.45 -21.85
CA ASP A 166 -42.23 8.55 -22.14
C ASP A 166 -41.43 7.77 -21.07
N PHE A 167 -40.44 6.99 -21.51
CA PHE A 167 -39.46 6.35 -20.64
C PHE A 167 -38.11 7.06 -20.73
N TYR A 168 -37.50 7.33 -19.58
CA TYR A 168 -36.19 7.95 -19.45
C TYR A 168 -35.23 6.97 -18.78
N PHE A 169 -34.08 6.75 -19.39
CA PHE A 169 -33.05 5.86 -18.88
C PHE A 169 -31.84 6.66 -18.42
N ARG A 170 -31.27 6.30 -17.27
CA ARG A 170 -29.98 6.84 -16.82
C ARG A 170 -29.15 5.77 -16.13
N LEU A 171 -27.84 5.98 -16.09
CA LEU A 171 -26.93 5.23 -15.26
C LEU A 171 -26.52 6.04 -14.02
N GLU A 172 -26.24 5.37 -12.91
CA GLU A 172 -25.53 5.95 -11.77
C GLU A 172 -24.28 5.11 -11.49
N PRO A 173 -23.03 5.64 -11.57
CA PRO A 173 -22.68 7.02 -11.92
C PRO A 173 -23.18 7.48 -13.30
N GLU A 174 -23.46 8.79 -13.41
CA GLU A 174 -24.03 9.39 -14.63
C GLU A 174 -23.11 9.16 -15.84
N THR A 175 -23.70 8.62 -16.90
CA THR A 175 -23.05 8.34 -18.18
C THR A 175 -24.02 8.74 -19.28
N GLU A 176 -23.53 9.36 -20.34
CA GLU A 176 -24.36 9.75 -21.48
C GLU A 176 -24.84 8.51 -22.24
N LEU A 177 -26.13 8.46 -22.53
CA LEU A 177 -26.81 7.33 -23.17
C LEU A 177 -27.49 7.79 -24.44
N SER A 178 -27.36 6.98 -25.49
CA SER A 178 -28.23 7.03 -26.66
C SER A 178 -29.38 6.04 -26.46
N VAL A 179 -30.60 6.47 -26.75
CA VAL A 179 -31.81 5.65 -26.62
C VAL A 179 -32.51 5.62 -27.96
N SER A 180 -32.74 4.42 -28.47
CA SER A 180 -33.56 4.20 -29.68
C SER A 180 -34.71 3.26 -29.36
N SER A 181 -35.88 3.57 -29.89
CA SER A 181 -37.03 2.67 -29.93
C SER A 181 -37.52 2.51 -31.36
N ASP A 182 -37.96 1.29 -31.70
CA ASP A 182 -38.73 1.04 -32.91
C ASP A 182 -40.22 1.07 -32.53
N PRO A 183 -41.06 1.93 -33.12
CA PRO A 183 -42.50 2.01 -32.82
C PRO A 183 -43.26 0.69 -33.01
N THR A 184 -42.70 -0.25 -33.77
CA THR A 184 -43.29 -1.56 -34.04
C THR A 184 -42.81 -2.65 -33.08
N ASN A 185 -41.82 -2.36 -32.25
CA ASN A 185 -41.17 -3.33 -31.37
C ASN A 185 -41.39 -2.98 -29.90
N ASP A 186 -41.60 -3.99 -29.05
CA ASP A 186 -41.89 -3.84 -27.62
C ASP A 186 -40.63 -3.52 -26.79
N GLN A 187 -39.65 -2.79 -27.34
CA GLN A 187 -38.30 -2.67 -26.75
C GLN A 187 -37.66 -1.28 -26.96
N TYR A 188 -36.88 -0.87 -25.97
CA TYR A 188 -35.88 0.21 -26.09
C TYR A 188 -34.48 -0.38 -26.10
N VAL A 189 -33.62 0.12 -26.98
CA VAL A 189 -32.17 -0.15 -26.95
C VAL A 189 -31.48 1.07 -26.38
N VAL A 190 -30.80 0.88 -25.25
CA VAL A 190 -30.09 1.91 -24.50
C VAL A 190 -28.61 1.63 -24.58
N ARG A 191 -27.83 2.54 -25.16
CA ARG A 191 -26.40 2.33 -25.41
C ARG A 191 -25.57 3.47 -24.83
N PRO A 192 -24.54 3.19 -24.00
CA PRO A 192 -23.55 4.20 -23.61
C PRO A 192 -22.89 4.83 -24.84
N THR A 193 -22.72 6.16 -24.84
CA THR A 193 -22.04 6.87 -25.95
C THR A 193 -20.52 6.68 -25.93
N GLU A 194 -19.97 6.42 -24.75
CA GLU A 194 -18.59 5.99 -24.52
C GLU A 194 -18.58 4.67 -23.73
N PRO A 195 -17.51 3.86 -23.84
CA PRO A 195 -17.38 2.66 -23.01
C PRO A 195 -17.48 2.98 -21.52
N LEU A 196 -18.20 2.16 -20.77
CA LEU A 196 -18.31 2.30 -19.32
C LEU A 196 -16.93 2.16 -18.65
N ARG A 197 -16.75 2.75 -17.46
CA ARG A 197 -15.52 2.53 -16.69
C ARG A 197 -15.43 1.07 -16.27
N GLN A 198 -14.25 0.48 -16.35
CA GLN A 198 -14.05 -0.93 -16.02
C GLN A 198 -13.90 -1.15 -14.51
N GLY A 199 -14.40 -2.30 -14.04
CA GLY A 199 -14.40 -2.66 -12.62
C GLY A 199 -15.29 -1.77 -11.75
N GLN A 200 -16.23 -1.02 -12.35
CA GLN A 200 -17.11 -0.05 -11.70
C GLN A 200 -18.52 -0.63 -11.56
N GLU A 201 -19.16 -0.35 -10.42
CA GLU A 201 -20.58 -0.66 -10.22
C GLU A 201 -21.45 0.47 -10.76
N TYR A 202 -22.52 0.10 -11.46
CA TYR A 202 -23.52 0.98 -12.04
C TYR A 202 -24.93 0.56 -11.65
N LYS A 203 -25.83 1.55 -11.53
CA LYS A 203 -27.27 1.33 -11.46
C LYS A 203 -27.92 1.79 -12.75
N LEU A 204 -28.60 0.89 -13.45
CA LEU A 204 -29.50 1.23 -14.55
C LEU A 204 -30.88 1.55 -14.01
N LEU A 205 -31.31 2.80 -14.20
CA LEU A 205 -32.59 3.31 -13.74
C LEU A 205 -33.46 3.64 -14.94
N ALA A 206 -34.73 3.25 -14.89
CA ALA A 206 -35.74 3.72 -15.82
C ALA A 206 -36.86 4.44 -15.07
N GLU A 207 -37.14 5.65 -15.50
CA GLU A 207 -38.23 6.48 -15.00
C GLU A 207 -39.30 6.63 -16.06
N ARG A 208 -40.55 6.65 -15.61
CA ARG A 208 -41.73 6.81 -16.45
C ARG A 208 -42.36 8.18 -16.20
N GLU A 209 -42.76 8.83 -17.28
CA GLU A 209 -43.59 10.04 -17.27
C GLU A 209 -44.87 9.77 -18.06
N ILE A 210 -46.02 10.12 -17.47
CA ILE A 210 -47.33 9.99 -18.11
C ILE A 210 -47.69 11.34 -18.75
N ILE A 211 -48.09 11.29 -20.02
CA ILE A 211 -48.49 12.44 -20.81
C ILE A 211 -50.01 12.52 -20.83
N HIS A 212 -50.55 13.67 -20.42
CA HIS A 212 -51.97 13.96 -20.50
C HIS A 212 -52.24 14.78 -21.77
N GLY A 213 -52.89 14.16 -22.76
CA GLY A 213 -53.13 14.69 -24.10
C GLY A 213 -52.82 13.65 -25.17
N THR A 214 -53.21 13.87 -26.44
CA THR A 214 -52.87 12.94 -27.53
C THR A 214 -51.90 13.55 -28.52
N ARG A 215 -50.80 12.84 -28.84
CA ARG A 215 -49.89 13.23 -29.94
C ARG A 215 -50.63 13.32 -31.28
N ALA A 216 -51.66 12.49 -31.46
CA ALA A 216 -52.59 12.54 -32.61
C ALA A 216 -53.38 13.86 -32.73
N SER A 217 -53.59 14.60 -31.63
CA SER A 217 -54.28 15.91 -31.62
C SER A 217 -53.32 17.11 -31.55
N GLN A 218 -52.00 16.89 -31.48
CA GLN A 218 -50.96 17.92 -31.27
C GLN A 218 -51.14 18.80 -30.02
N THR A 219 -51.97 18.37 -29.06
CA THR A 219 -52.21 19.07 -27.79
C THR A 219 -51.69 18.23 -26.64
N VAL A 220 -50.51 18.59 -26.13
CA VAL A 220 -50.00 18.12 -24.83
C VAL A 220 -50.53 19.08 -23.78
N THR A 221 -51.39 18.60 -22.88
CA THR A 221 -52.06 19.44 -21.88
C THR A 221 -51.26 19.47 -20.57
N SER A 222 -50.66 18.34 -20.16
CA SER A 222 -49.75 18.28 -19.00
C SER A 222 -48.89 16.99 -18.98
N ARG A 223 -47.85 16.97 -18.13
CA ARG A 223 -46.97 15.81 -17.88
C ARG A 223 -46.91 15.53 -16.37
N SER A 224 -46.90 14.24 -15.98
CA SER A 224 -46.71 13.84 -14.59
C SER A 224 -45.27 14.06 -14.12
N ASN A 225 -45.00 13.95 -12.82
CA ASN A 225 -43.63 13.81 -12.36
C ASN A 225 -43.03 12.48 -12.83
N LYS A 226 -41.71 12.45 -13.05
CA LYS A 226 -40.98 11.22 -13.33
C LYS A 226 -41.05 10.28 -12.12
N THR A 227 -41.42 9.03 -12.37
CA THR A 227 -41.50 7.99 -11.34
C THR A 227 -40.55 6.86 -11.68
N LEU A 228 -39.70 6.44 -10.74
CA LEU A 228 -38.82 5.28 -10.92
C LEU A 228 -39.67 4.00 -11.03
N VAL A 229 -39.56 3.31 -12.16
CA VAL A 229 -40.34 2.08 -12.44
C VAL A 229 -39.45 0.85 -12.61
N PHE A 230 -38.15 1.03 -12.79
CA PHE A 230 -37.22 -0.08 -12.97
C PHE A 230 -35.82 0.30 -12.46
N GLN A 231 -35.16 -0.66 -11.81
CA GLN A 231 -33.77 -0.55 -11.37
C GLN A 231 -33.04 -1.89 -11.55
N ARG A 232 -31.79 -1.83 -12.00
CA ARG A 232 -30.82 -2.94 -11.96
C ARG A 232 -29.47 -2.46 -11.51
N ILE A 233 -28.77 -3.26 -10.72
CA ILE A 233 -27.38 -3.03 -10.33
C ILE A 233 -26.50 -4.01 -11.09
N PHE A 234 -25.39 -3.55 -11.64
CA PHE A 234 -24.40 -4.41 -12.28
C PHE A 234 -23.00 -3.84 -12.11
N ARG A 235 -21.99 -4.68 -12.32
CA ARG A 235 -20.58 -4.31 -12.30
C ARG A 235 -19.93 -4.64 -13.64
N THR A 236 -19.16 -3.70 -14.15
CA THR A 236 -18.38 -3.91 -15.37
C THR A 236 -17.14 -4.76 -15.10
N LYS A 237 -16.65 -5.44 -16.13
CA LYS A 237 -15.41 -6.22 -16.08
C LYS A 237 -14.23 -5.36 -15.66
N THR A 238 -13.31 -5.93 -14.88
CA THR A 238 -12.04 -5.29 -14.50
C THR A 238 -11.11 -5.16 -15.71
N PRO A 239 -10.32 -4.07 -15.81
CA PRO A 239 -9.45 -3.88 -16.96
C PRO A 239 -8.29 -4.88 -16.98
N PRO A 240 -7.88 -5.38 -18.16
CA PRO A 240 -6.63 -6.12 -18.33
C PRO A 240 -5.43 -5.27 -17.90
N HIS A 241 -4.38 -5.93 -17.44
CA HIS A 241 -3.08 -5.30 -17.17
C HIS A 241 -1.94 -6.30 -17.39
N ILE A 242 -0.70 -5.82 -17.38
CA ILE A 242 0.48 -6.69 -17.40
C ILE A 242 0.72 -7.23 -16.00
N SER A 243 0.48 -8.53 -15.79
CA SER A 243 0.71 -9.23 -14.53
C SER A 243 2.20 -9.47 -14.26
N SER A 244 3.00 -9.65 -15.31
CA SER A 244 4.46 -9.72 -15.21
C SER A 244 5.17 -9.33 -16.49
N PHE A 245 6.37 -8.78 -16.33
CA PHE A 245 7.26 -8.39 -17.43
C PHE A 245 8.67 -8.89 -17.15
N THR A 246 9.40 -9.39 -18.14
CA THR A 246 10.80 -9.82 -17.97
C THR A 246 11.54 -9.63 -19.30
N PRO A 247 12.79 -9.12 -19.30
CA PRO A 247 13.61 -8.70 -18.16
C PRO A 247 13.19 -7.34 -17.60
N GLN A 248 13.62 -7.03 -16.37
CA GLN A 248 13.38 -5.75 -15.70
C GLN A 248 14.69 -5.14 -15.18
N GLY A 249 14.69 -3.84 -14.90
CA GLY A 249 15.81 -3.13 -14.27
C GLY A 249 16.83 -2.57 -15.26
N SER A 250 18.00 -2.19 -14.76
CA SER A 250 19.03 -1.44 -15.50
C SER A 250 20.30 -2.23 -15.81
N ALA A 251 20.36 -3.51 -15.42
CA ALA A 251 21.51 -4.39 -15.60
C ALA A 251 21.13 -5.65 -16.39
N VAL A 252 20.28 -5.50 -17.41
CA VAL A 252 19.89 -6.62 -18.27
C VAL A 252 21.07 -7.06 -19.11
N LEU A 253 21.37 -8.36 -19.12
CA LEU A 253 22.51 -8.87 -19.86
C LEU A 253 22.23 -8.85 -21.38
N PRO A 254 23.23 -8.54 -22.22
CA PRO A 254 23.04 -8.42 -23.67
C PRO A 254 22.72 -9.74 -24.34
N ASN A 255 23.08 -10.86 -23.71
CA ASN A 255 22.79 -12.21 -24.20
C ASN A 255 21.37 -12.69 -23.83
N THR A 256 20.53 -11.84 -23.22
CA THR A 256 19.12 -12.15 -22.97
C THR A 256 18.42 -12.50 -24.29
N LYS A 257 17.78 -13.68 -24.33
CA LYS A 257 17.17 -14.23 -25.56
C LYS A 257 15.68 -14.02 -25.69
N VAL A 258 15.00 -13.69 -24.59
CA VAL A 258 13.55 -13.53 -24.58
C VAL A 258 13.13 -12.31 -23.77
N ILE A 259 12.13 -11.60 -24.27
CA ILE A 259 11.37 -10.59 -23.54
C ILE A 259 9.94 -11.12 -23.41
N LYS A 260 9.42 -11.20 -22.19
CA LYS A 260 8.12 -11.81 -21.87
C LYS A 260 7.19 -10.77 -21.26
N LEU A 261 5.97 -10.70 -21.78
CA LEU A 261 4.87 -9.89 -21.27
C LEU A 261 3.70 -10.83 -20.96
N SER A 262 3.30 -10.91 -19.70
CA SER A 262 2.15 -11.69 -19.26
C SER A 262 0.99 -10.76 -18.95
N PHE A 263 -0.17 -11.01 -19.54
CA PHE A 263 -1.41 -10.29 -19.29
C PHE A 263 -2.21 -10.95 -18.17
N SER A 264 -3.03 -10.18 -17.47
CA SER A 264 -3.93 -10.67 -16.42
C SER A 264 -5.11 -11.46 -16.96
N THR A 265 -5.49 -11.25 -18.22
CA THR A 265 -6.62 -11.90 -18.91
C THR A 265 -6.23 -12.25 -20.36
N PRO A 266 -6.88 -13.25 -20.99
CA PRO A 266 -6.66 -13.59 -22.40
C PRO A 266 -6.90 -12.41 -23.34
N MET A 267 -5.93 -12.06 -24.19
CA MET A 267 -5.96 -10.89 -25.08
C MET A 267 -6.37 -11.21 -26.52
N LYS A 268 -6.98 -10.25 -27.23
CA LYS A 268 -7.16 -10.31 -28.69
C LYS A 268 -5.83 -10.02 -29.39
N ARG A 269 -5.16 -11.07 -29.84
CA ARG A 269 -3.76 -11.04 -30.34
C ARG A 269 -3.51 -9.97 -31.42
N ASN A 270 -4.38 -9.89 -32.42
CA ASN A 270 -4.24 -8.94 -33.53
C ASN A 270 -4.21 -7.48 -33.07
N GLU A 271 -5.03 -7.13 -32.06
CA GLU A 271 -5.06 -5.76 -31.53
C GLU A 271 -3.81 -5.44 -30.72
N VAL A 272 -3.34 -6.37 -29.90
CA VAL A 272 -2.07 -6.24 -29.17
C VAL A 272 -0.94 -6.01 -30.16
N GLU A 273 -0.83 -6.83 -31.20
CA GLU A 273 0.24 -6.71 -32.20
C GLU A 273 0.23 -5.39 -32.96
N GLN A 274 -0.96 -4.86 -33.29
CA GLN A 274 -1.11 -3.55 -33.95
C GLN A 274 -0.74 -2.39 -33.03
N GLY A 275 -1.11 -2.47 -31.74
CA GLY A 275 -0.87 -1.46 -30.71
C GLY A 275 0.51 -1.53 -30.04
N LEU A 276 1.26 -2.61 -30.26
CA LEU A 276 2.56 -2.86 -29.63
C LEU A 276 3.70 -2.13 -30.33
N ARG A 277 4.55 -1.46 -29.56
CA ARG A 277 5.79 -0.81 -30.03
C ARG A 277 6.94 -1.19 -29.12
N LEU A 278 8.10 -1.51 -29.71
CA LEU A 278 9.37 -1.74 -29.02
C LEU A 278 10.41 -0.76 -29.58
N SER A 279 11.00 0.05 -28.70
CA SER A 279 11.98 1.08 -29.06
C SER A 279 13.23 0.99 -28.17
N PRO A 280 14.45 1.02 -28.72
CA PRO A 280 14.76 0.98 -30.15
C PRO A 280 14.38 -0.37 -30.76
N SER A 281 14.14 -0.39 -32.08
CA SER A 281 13.84 -1.63 -32.79
C SER A 281 15.04 -2.57 -32.79
N ILE A 282 14.81 -3.84 -32.50
CA ILE A 282 15.82 -4.91 -32.52
C ILE A 282 15.34 -6.08 -33.38
N LYS A 283 16.28 -6.87 -33.90
CA LYS A 283 15.95 -8.06 -34.69
C LYS A 283 15.40 -9.17 -33.79
N GLY A 284 14.25 -9.69 -34.16
CA GLY A 284 13.57 -10.76 -33.45
C GLY A 284 12.16 -10.98 -33.98
N SER A 285 11.40 -11.82 -33.29
CA SER A 285 10.01 -12.13 -33.63
C SER A 285 9.13 -12.22 -32.40
N TRP A 286 7.93 -11.69 -32.49
CA TRP A 286 6.88 -11.91 -31.49
C TRP A 286 6.21 -13.26 -31.72
N ARG A 287 5.95 -13.97 -30.63
CA ARG A 287 5.12 -15.18 -30.63
C ARG A 287 4.25 -15.22 -29.38
N TRP A 288 3.11 -15.88 -29.50
CA TRP A 288 2.18 -16.12 -28.41
C TRP A 288 2.35 -17.51 -27.82
N GLU A 289 2.18 -17.61 -26.51
CA GLU A 289 1.98 -18.86 -25.79
C GLU A 289 0.62 -18.76 -25.07
N GLY A 290 -0.40 -19.39 -25.67
CA GLY A 290 -1.79 -19.10 -25.33
C GLY A 290 -2.20 -17.67 -25.72
N ASP A 291 -3.14 -17.09 -24.98
CA ASP A 291 -3.63 -15.72 -25.22
C ASP A 291 -3.19 -14.72 -24.14
N GLN A 292 -2.39 -15.17 -23.16
CA GLN A 292 -1.96 -14.35 -22.02
C GLN A 292 -0.45 -14.08 -21.99
N LEU A 293 0.36 -14.84 -22.73
CA LEU A 293 1.81 -14.69 -22.71
C LEU A 293 2.33 -14.34 -24.11
N LEU A 294 2.85 -13.12 -24.23
CA LEU A 294 3.50 -12.61 -25.42
C LEU A 294 5.02 -12.63 -25.21
N ILE A 295 5.74 -13.25 -26.14
CA ILE A 295 7.18 -13.45 -26.06
C ILE A 295 7.83 -12.85 -27.30
N PHE A 296 8.83 -12.00 -27.11
CA PHE A 296 9.75 -11.59 -28.17
C PHE A 296 11.02 -12.43 -28.10
N ASP A 297 11.24 -13.27 -29.12
CA ASP A 297 12.49 -14.00 -29.28
C ASP A 297 13.52 -13.10 -29.96
N VAL A 298 14.59 -12.77 -29.24
CA VAL A 298 15.68 -11.91 -29.72
C VAL A 298 16.59 -12.73 -30.63
N ALA A 299 16.70 -12.33 -31.91
CA ALA A 299 17.48 -13.09 -32.90
C ALA A 299 19.00 -12.99 -32.64
N GLU A 300 19.47 -11.82 -32.19
CA GLU A 300 20.88 -11.54 -31.95
C GLU A 300 21.13 -11.28 -30.45
N THR A 301 22.13 -10.47 -30.11
CA THR A 301 22.32 -9.93 -28.75
C THR A 301 21.72 -8.53 -28.67
N LEU A 302 21.19 -8.17 -27.52
CA LEU A 302 20.73 -6.81 -27.27
C LEU A 302 21.91 -5.83 -27.32
N PRO A 303 21.75 -4.65 -27.94
CA PRO A 303 22.69 -3.54 -27.79
C PRO A 303 23.04 -3.25 -26.31
N ILE A 304 24.32 -3.06 -26.00
CA ILE A 304 24.78 -2.66 -24.66
C ILE A 304 24.44 -1.19 -24.37
N ALA A 305 24.41 -0.81 -23.09
CA ALA A 305 24.14 0.57 -22.65
C ALA A 305 22.88 1.19 -23.28
N THR A 306 21.85 0.38 -23.51
CA THR A 306 20.65 0.78 -24.27
C THR A 306 19.41 0.62 -23.42
N THR A 307 18.58 1.66 -23.37
CA THR A 307 17.26 1.63 -22.72
C THR A 307 16.20 1.24 -23.73
N PHE A 308 15.48 0.17 -23.42
CA PHE A 308 14.34 -0.32 -24.19
C PHE A 308 13.03 0.12 -23.53
N GLN A 309 12.09 0.54 -24.37
CA GLN A 309 10.72 0.89 -24.02
C GLN A 309 9.77 0.05 -24.85
N ILE A 310 8.78 -0.55 -24.19
CA ILE A 310 7.70 -1.30 -24.78
C ILE A 310 6.41 -0.59 -24.44
N ALA A 311 5.68 -0.17 -25.46
CA ALA A 311 4.39 0.46 -25.33
C ALA A 311 3.29 -0.44 -25.92
N ILE A 312 2.15 -0.54 -25.25
CA ILE A 312 0.92 -1.13 -25.81
C ILE A 312 -0.16 -0.07 -25.72
N ALA A 313 -0.71 0.31 -26.87
CA ALA A 313 -1.72 1.34 -26.97
C ALA A 313 -2.93 1.08 -26.04
N LYS A 314 -3.55 2.15 -25.55
CA LYS A 314 -4.86 2.09 -24.90
C LYS A 314 -5.94 1.58 -25.87
N GLY A 315 -6.98 0.95 -25.35
CA GLY A 315 -8.11 0.43 -26.12
C GLY A 315 -7.89 -0.96 -26.74
N VAL A 316 -6.77 -1.63 -26.46
CA VAL A 316 -6.55 -3.02 -26.87
C VAL A 316 -7.41 -3.96 -26.04
N HIS A 317 -8.20 -4.80 -26.70
CA HIS A 317 -9.19 -5.65 -26.04
C HIS A 317 -8.65 -7.02 -25.61
N ALA A 318 -9.27 -7.52 -24.54
CA ALA A 318 -9.26 -8.90 -24.12
C ALA A 318 -10.31 -9.72 -24.89
N GLN A 319 -10.16 -11.05 -24.90
CA GLN A 319 -11.14 -11.98 -25.47
C GLN A 319 -12.51 -11.88 -24.81
N ASP A 320 -12.56 -11.30 -23.62
CA ASP A 320 -13.75 -11.17 -22.81
C ASP A 320 -14.37 -9.77 -22.89
N GLU A 321 -13.95 -8.96 -23.87
CA GLU A 321 -14.39 -7.60 -24.19
C GLU A 321 -14.04 -6.53 -23.14
N SER A 322 -13.24 -6.87 -22.12
CA SER A 322 -12.50 -5.86 -21.34
C SER A 322 -11.36 -5.25 -22.18
N PHE A 323 -10.81 -4.09 -21.83
CA PHE A 323 -9.77 -3.41 -22.63
C PHE A 323 -8.75 -2.62 -21.80
N LEU A 324 -7.56 -2.38 -22.33
CA LEU A 324 -6.55 -1.54 -21.66
C LEU A 324 -7.02 -0.08 -21.58
N GLU A 325 -7.45 0.39 -20.42
CA GLU A 325 -7.92 1.79 -20.25
C GLU A 325 -6.83 2.82 -20.52
N ASN A 326 -5.58 2.47 -20.18
CA ASN A 326 -4.41 3.32 -20.34
C ASN A 326 -3.37 2.63 -21.21
N GLU A 327 -2.50 3.44 -21.84
CA GLU A 327 -1.32 2.92 -22.51
C GLU A 327 -0.42 2.23 -21.49
N VAL A 328 0.00 1.00 -21.81
CA VAL A 328 0.99 0.28 -21.00
C VAL A 328 2.37 0.73 -21.45
N GLN A 329 3.20 1.18 -20.51
CA GLN A 329 4.61 1.50 -20.76
C GLN A 329 5.51 0.67 -19.84
N LEU A 330 6.39 -0.12 -20.44
CA LEU A 330 7.34 -0.99 -19.77
C LEU A 330 8.74 -0.68 -20.28
N GLY A 331 9.77 -0.86 -19.46
CA GLY A 331 11.13 -0.65 -19.92
C GLY A 331 12.18 -1.39 -19.10
N PHE A 332 13.32 -1.61 -19.74
CA PHE A 332 14.53 -2.12 -19.11
C PHE A 332 15.74 -1.49 -19.78
N SER A 333 16.90 -1.53 -19.12
CA SER A 333 18.16 -1.11 -19.75
C SER A 333 19.17 -2.23 -19.69
N THR A 334 19.90 -2.39 -20.78
CA THR A 334 21.03 -3.31 -20.82
C THR A 334 22.21 -2.74 -20.07
N VAL A 335 23.05 -3.64 -19.55
CA VAL A 335 24.29 -3.30 -18.86
C VAL A 335 25.15 -2.30 -19.65
N GLY A 336 25.66 -1.30 -18.94
CA GLY A 336 26.51 -0.25 -19.48
C GLY A 336 27.98 -0.43 -19.08
N ALA A 337 28.61 0.67 -18.70
CA ALA A 337 29.93 0.63 -18.06
C ALA A 337 29.86 -0.12 -16.73
N LEU A 338 30.84 -0.99 -16.48
CA LEU A 338 30.97 -1.78 -15.24
C LEU A 338 30.87 -0.91 -14.00
N LYS A 339 30.03 -1.29 -13.02
CA LYS A 339 29.93 -0.60 -11.74
C LYS A 339 30.14 -1.52 -10.55
N VAL A 340 30.83 -1.00 -9.54
CA VAL A 340 30.87 -1.60 -8.21
C VAL A 340 29.53 -1.34 -7.51
N THR A 341 28.88 -2.42 -7.06
CA THR A 341 27.61 -2.36 -6.31
C THR A 341 27.80 -2.44 -4.81
N GLY A 342 28.97 -2.91 -4.34
CA GLY A 342 29.30 -2.89 -2.92
C GLY A 342 30.63 -3.57 -2.58
N VAL A 343 31.13 -3.30 -1.38
CA VAL A 343 32.32 -3.94 -0.80
C VAL A 343 31.97 -4.50 0.58
N LYS A 344 32.40 -5.73 0.85
CA LYS A 344 32.27 -6.40 2.16
C LYS A 344 33.65 -6.69 2.76
N PRO A 345 33.84 -6.54 4.07
CA PRO A 345 32.89 -6.01 5.04
C PRO A 345 32.55 -4.53 4.77
N SER A 346 31.32 -4.13 5.07
CA SER A 346 30.85 -2.74 4.89
C SER A 346 31.25 -1.83 6.06
N ALA A 347 31.80 -2.41 7.14
CA ALA A 347 32.30 -1.68 8.28
C ALA A 347 33.49 -0.79 7.86
N LYS A 348 33.48 0.45 8.33
CA LYS A 348 34.56 1.42 8.05
C LYS A 348 35.62 1.50 9.14
N ASN A 349 35.34 0.98 10.34
CA ASN A 349 36.24 1.01 11.49
C ASN A 349 36.26 -0.35 12.18
N GLY A 350 37.39 -0.68 12.82
CA GLY A 350 37.52 -1.93 13.57
C GLY A 350 37.50 -3.16 12.65
N VAL A 351 37.94 -3.01 11.40
CA VAL A 351 38.01 -4.13 10.47
C VAL A 351 39.14 -5.07 10.91
N GLY A 352 38.84 -6.36 11.04
CA GLY A 352 39.83 -7.35 11.49
C GLY A 352 41.06 -7.38 10.58
N VAL A 353 42.24 -7.54 11.17
CA VAL A 353 43.50 -7.52 10.39
C VAL A 353 43.64 -8.70 9.41
N ASP A 354 42.98 -9.82 9.69
CA ASP A 354 42.94 -11.00 8.81
C ASP A 354 41.76 -10.99 7.83
N THR A 355 41.10 -9.84 7.65
CA THR A 355 39.92 -9.75 6.81
C THR A 355 40.23 -9.99 5.33
N SER A 356 39.24 -10.49 4.60
CA SER A 356 39.23 -10.50 3.14
C SER A 356 38.15 -9.53 2.63
N LEU A 357 38.45 -8.80 1.56
CA LEU A 357 37.54 -7.80 0.98
C LEU A 357 36.82 -8.37 -0.23
N THR A 358 35.50 -8.43 -0.23
CA THR A 358 34.71 -8.89 -1.38
C THR A 358 34.05 -7.72 -2.08
N VAL A 359 34.42 -7.46 -3.33
CA VAL A 359 33.82 -6.45 -4.19
C VAL A 359 32.76 -7.10 -5.06
N SER A 360 31.57 -6.50 -5.11
CA SER A 360 30.45 -6.93 -5.96
C SER A 360 30.24 -5.94 -7.10
N PHE A 361 29.81 -6.45 -8.26
CA PHE A 361 29.57 -5.69 -9.48
C PHE A 361 28.13 -5.85 -9.96
N ASP A 362 27.67 -4.95 -10.82
CA ASP A 362 26.33 -5.00 -11.43
C ASP A 362 26.22 -5.99 -12.59
N GLN A 363 27.34 -6.53 -13.05
CA GLN A 363 27.42 -7.46 -14.18
C GLN A 363 28.62 -8.42 -14.04
N PRO A 364 28.66 -9.51 -14.83
CA PRO A 364 29.79 -10.42 -14.81
C PRO A 364 31.12 -9.76 -15.21
N ILE A 365 32.23 -10.18 -14.59
CA ILE A 365 33.55 -9.54 -14.72
C ILE A 365 34.58 -10.39 -15.50
N VAL A 366 35.57 -9.73 -16.11
CA VAL A 366 36.77 -10.39 -16.64
C VAL A 366 37.90 -10.31 -15.62
N ALA A 367 38.20 -11.43 -14.98
CA ALA A 367 39.17 -11.53 -13.88
C ALA A 367 40.55 -10.92 -14.21
N GLU A 368 41.10 -11.22 -15.38
CA GLU A 368 42.43 -10.75 -15.79
C GLU A 368 42.50 -9.23 -15.93
N SER A 369 41.44 -8.58 -16.41
CA SER A 369 41.40 -7.11 -16.52
C SER A 369 41.41 -6.42 -15.15
N LEU A 370 40.94 -7.08 -14.11
CA LEU A 370 40.85 -6.49 -12.76
C LEU A 370 42.16 -6.65 -12.00
N LYS A 371 42.92 -7.73 -12.24
CA LYS A 371 44.19 -7.99 -11.54
C LYS A 371 45.18 -6.85 -11.65
N SER A 372 45.31 -6.23 -12.84
CA SER A 372 46.25 -5.12 -13.06
C SER A 372 45.73 -3.75 -12.64
N LYS A 373 44.47 -3.64 -12.22
CA LYS A 373 43.78 -2.39 -11.86
C LYS A 373 43.41 -2.32 -10.39
N LEU A 374 43.54 -3.43 -9.67
CA LEU A 374 43.22 -3.54 -8.26
C LEU A 374 44.48 -3.30 -7.43
N HIS A 375 44.40 -2.41 -6.44
CA HIS A 375 45.48 -2.24 -5.48
C HIS A 375 44.95 -1.77 -4.12
N LEU A 376 45.78 -1.94 -3.09
CA LEU A 376 45.53 -1.45 -1.74
C LEU A 376 46.53 -0.35 -1.40
N GLU A 377 46.09 0.65 -0.65
CA GLU A 377 46.94 1.68 -0.07
C GLU A 377 46.74 1.71 1.44
N PRO A 378 47.79 1.57 2.29
CA PRO A 378 49.16 1.23 1.94
C PRO A 378 49.30 -0.08 1.16
N ALA A 379 50.36 -0.18 0.35
CA ALA A 379 50.60 -1.33 -0.53
C ALA A 379 50.80 -2.61 0.28
N ILE A 380 50.03 -3.65 -0.04
CA ILE A 380 50.11 -4.99 0.53
C ILE A 380 49.91 -6.00 -0.59
N ASP A 381 50.71 -7.07 -0.55
CA ASP A 381 50.52 -8.20 -1.44
C ASP A 381 49.23 -8.96 -1.10
N PHE A 382 48.42 -9.24 -2.11
CA PHE A 382 47.19 -10.00 -1.96
C PHE A 382 47.08 -11.09 -3.04
N SER A 383 46.10 -11.97 -2.85
CA SER A 383 45.59 -12.87 -3.87
C SER A 383 44.15 -12.50 -4.18
N ILE A 384 43.69 -12.84 -5.39
CA ILE A 384 42.32 -12.60 -5.83
C ILE A 384 41.66 -13.95 -6.11
N GLU A 385 40.47 -14.15 -5.57
CA GLU A 385 39.55 -15.21 -5.96
C GLU A 385 38.35 -14.57 -6.66
N THR A 386 38.02 -15.04 -7.86
CA THR A 386 36.96 -14.44 -8.68
C THR A 386 35.72 -15.32 -8.73
N GLY A 387 34.56 -14.72 -8.48
CA GLY A 387 33.26 -15.26 -8.83
C GLY A 387 32.73 -14.66 -10.15
N THR A 388 31.47 -14.92 -10.45
CA THR A 388 30.83 -14.44 -11.70
C THR A 388 30.73 -12.91 -11.74
N SER A 389 30.19 -12.29 -10.68
CA SER A 389 29.97 -10.84 -10.56
C SER A 389 30.57 -10.26 -9.27
N ASN A 390 31.57 -10.95 -8.71
CA ASN A 390 32.29 -10.50 -7.53
C ASN A 390 33.74 -10.97 -7.57
N LEU A 391 34.59 -10.30 -6.79
CA LEU A 391 35.97 -10.72 -6.53
C LEU A 391 36.28 -10.58 -5.05
N THR A 392 37.03 -11.52 -4.50
CA THR A 392 37.52 -11.49 -3.13
C THR A 392 39.02 -11.25 -3.13
N VAL A 393 39.44 -10.18 -2.45
CA VAL A 393 40.82 -9.78 -2.19
C VAL A 393 41.24 -10.35 -0.86
N LYS A 394 42.24 -11.22 -0.86
CA LYS A 394 42.80 -11.83 0.35
C LYS A 394 44.24 -11.34 0.55
N PRO A 395 44.51 -10.43 1.50
CA PRO A 395 45.87 -10.08 1.89
C PRO A 395 46.69 -11.33 2.19
N ARG A 396 47.95 -11.39 1.74
CA ARG A 396 48.84 -12.55 1.96
C ARG A 396 49.44 -12.56 3.36
N VAL A 397 49.44 -11.41 4.01
CA VAL A 397 49.85 -11.20 5.40
C VAL A 397 48.75 -10.42 6.11
N PRO A 398 48.62 -10.55 7.45
CA PRO A 398 47.71 -9.72 8.22
C PRO A 398 47.95 -8.23 7.95
N LEU A 399 46.87 -7.47 7.84
CA LEU A 399 46.93 -6.02 7.72
C LEU A 399 47.55 -5.40 8.98
N SER A 400 48.11 -4.21 8.86
CA SER A 400 48.62 -3.49 10.04
C SER A 400 47.45 -3.04 10.92
N TYR A 401 47.60 -3.16 12.24
CA TYR A 401 46.63 -2.67 13.21
C TYR A 401 46.49 -1.14 13.13
N ASN A 402 45.31 -0.62 13.46
CA ASN A 402 44.96 0.80 13.51
C ASN A 402 45.45 1.60 12.30
N THR A 403 45.35 1.00 11.12
CA THR A 403 45.86 1.55 9.86
C THR A 403 44.70 1.76 8.90
N SER A 404 44.63 2.96 8.31
CA SER A 404 43.65 3.29 7.28
C SER A 404 44.09 2.69 5.96
N TYR A 405 43.29 1.77 5.42
CA TYR A 405 43.48 1.18 4.10
C TYR A 405 42.45 1.70 3.10
N ARG A 406 42.85 1.76 1.83
CA ARG A 406 41.99 2.09 0.69
C ARG A 406 42.13 1.02 -0.37
N LEU A 407 41.05 0.31 -0.67
CA LEU A 407 40.95 -0.60 -1.81
C LEU A 407 40.57 0.22 -3.04
N ILE A 408 41.36 0.13 -4.10
CA ILE A 408 41.20 0.91 -5.32
C ILE A 408 41.06 -0.03 -6.52
N ILE A 409 40.09 0.27 -7.38
CA ILE A 409 39.94 -0.31 -8.71
C ILE A 409 40.07 0.84 -9.70
N ASP A 410 41.15 0.88 -10.46
CA ASP A 410 41.35 1.88 -11.50
C ASP A 410 40.27 1.79 -12.57
N ARG A 411 39.97 2.93 -13.20
CA ARG A 411 39.09 3.00 -14.37
C ARG A 411 39.56 2.05 -15.48
N GLY A 412 38.62 1.69 -16.33
CA GLY A 412 38.85 0.78 -17.46
C GLY A 412 38.78 -0.70 -17.07
N ALA A 413 38.28 -1.04 -15.87
CA ALA A 413 38.03 -2.43 -15.50
C ALA A 413 36.98 -3.05 -16.44
N GLU A 414 37.32 -4.18 -17.06
CA GLU A 414 36.51 -4.77 -18.13
C GLU A 414 35.51 -5.81 -17.58
N PRO A 415 34.23 -5.70 -17.94
CA PRO A 415 33.24 -6.71 -17.69
C PRO A 415 33.22 -7.79 -18.79
N THR A 416 32.55 -8.91 -18.53
CA THR A 416 32.27 -9.92 -19.58
C THR A 416 31.35 -9.37 -20.67
N PHE A 417 30.41 -8.50 -20.27
CA PHE A 417 29.46 -7.83 -21.14
C PHE A 417 29.39 -6.35 -20.77
N GLY A 418 29.24 -5.46 -21.76
CA GLY A 418 29.13 -4.02 -21.52
C GLY A 418 30.44 -3.27 -21.78
N LEU A 419 30.58 -2.10 -21.17
CA LEU A 419 31.72 -1.21 -21.37
C LEU A 419 32.68 -1.26 -20.16
N PRO A 420 33.96 -0.95 -20.34
CA PRO A 420 34.88 -0.77 -19.22
C PRO A 420 34.39 0.29 -18.23
N SER A 421 34.77 0.19 -16.95
CA SER A 421 34.45 1.21 -15.95
C SER A 421 34.99 2.59 -16.37
N THR A 422 34.22 3.65 -16.16
CA THR A 422 34.62 5.02 -16.54
C THR A 422 35.35 5.75 -15.42
N ASN A 423 35.11 5.38 -14.17
CA ASN A 423 35.66 6.01 -12.99
C ASN A 423 36.49 5.01 -12.18
N ASP A 424 37.42 5.55 -11.41
CA ASP A 424 38.13 4.80 -10.37
C ASP A 424 37.15 4.52 -9.21
N TYR A 425 37.19 3.32 -8.63
CA TYR A 425 36.43 2.98 -7.42
C TYR A 425 37.38 2.91 -6.24
N ALA A 426 37.05 3.59 -5.14
CA ALA A 426 37.84 3.57 -3.93
C ALA A 426 36.97 3.28 -2.70
N TRP A 427 37.42 2.35 -1.85
CA TRP A 427 36.76 2.02 -0.59
C TRP A 427 37.76 2.09 0.56
N SER A 428 37.50 2.96 1.55
CA SER A 428 38.38 3.15 2.71
C SER A 428 37.84 2.47 3.97
N PHE A 429 38.73 1.88 4.76
CA PHE A 429 38.43 1.28 6.05
C PHE A 429 39.62 1.40 7.02
N LEU A 430 39.34 1.46 8.32
CA LEU A 430 40.30 1.47 9.42
C LEU A 430 40.31 0.09 10.09
N THR A 431 41.48 -0.52 10.18
CA THR A 431 41.66 -1.79 10.87
C THR A 431 41.53 -1.65 12.39
N GLU A 432 41.25 -2.75 13.07
CA GLU A 432 41.16 -2.80 14.54
C GLU A 432 42.48 -2.42 15.23
N GLU A 433 42.41 -2.01 16.49
CA GLU A 433 43.61 -1.77 17.32
C GLU A 433 44.21 -3.10 17.78
N LYS A 434 45.55 -3.13 17.92
CA LYS A 434 46.23 -4.25 18.56
C LYS A 434 45.79 -4.33 20.03
N VAL A 435 45.46 -5.53 20.50
CA VAL A 435 45.16 -5.79 21.91
C VAL A 435 46.20 -6.77 22.45
N VAL A 436 46.95 -6.35 23.46
CA VAL A 436 47.82 -7.22 24.23
C VAL A 436 47.14 -7.46 25.56
N LEU A 437 46.89 -8.74 25.90
CA LEU A 437 46.28 -9.11 27.16
C LEU A 437 46.94 -10.37 27.72
N LEU A 438 47.52 -10.26 28.91
CA LEU A 438 48.07 -11.37 29.65
C LEU A 438 46.94 -12.17 30.30
N ASN A 439 47.08 -13.50 30.30
CA ASN A 439 46.10 -14.40 30.91
C ASN A 439 46.26 -14.42 32.43
N ILE A 440 45.81 -13.35 33.10
CA ILE A 440 45.95 -13.15 34.54
C ILE A 440 44.57 -13.01 35.16
N ALA A 441 44.17 -14.02 35.92
CA ALA A 441 42.92 -13.98 36.67
C ALA A 441 42.92 -12.81 37.65
N TRP A 442 41.76 -12.18 37.79
CA TRP A 442 41.55 -11.20 38.85
C TRP A 442 41.36 -11.93 40.18
N ASP A 443 41.92 -11.36 41.25
CA ASP A 443 41.73 -11.83 42.61
C ASP A 443 41.47 -10.63 43.53
N ARG A 444 40.57 -10.83 44.50
CA ARG A 444 40.21 -9.80 45.47
C ARG A 444 41.21 -9.84 46.60
N GLN A 445 41.60 -8.68 47.12
CA GLN A 445 42.47 -8.63 48.29
C GLN A 445 41.83 -9.33 49.51
N ASP A 446 42.64 -10.14 50.20
CA ASP A 446 42.19 -10.96 51.34
C ASP A 446 41.93 -10.10 52.60
N ARG A 447 42.61 -8.96 52.75
CA ARG A 447 42.54 -8.08 53.93
C ARG A 447 42.26 -6.62 53.53
N ALA A 448 41.92 -5.79 54.52
CA ALA A 448 41.48 -4.41 54.28
C ALA A 448 42.54 -3.54 53.59
N LEU A 449 43.82 -3.74 53.91
CA LEU A 449 44.94 -2.97 53.39
C LEU A 449 46.00 -3.84 52.70
N SER A 450 45.61 -4.97 52.08
CA SER A 450 46.56 -5.89 51.42
C SER A 450 46.69 -5.72 49.90
N CYS A 451 46.37 -4.53 49.37
CA CYS A 451 46.29 -4.30 47.93
C CYS A 451 47.59 -4.59 47.17
N GLU A 452 48.76 -4.33 47.77
CA GLU A 452 50.08 -4.61 47.21
C GLU A 452 50.38 -6.10 47.15
N ALA A 453 49.99 -6.84 48.21
CA ALA A 453 50.12 -8.30 48.25
C ALA A 453 49.18 -8.96 47.23
N ALA A 454 47.94 -8.49 47.14
CA ALA A 454 46.96 -8.95 46.16
C ALA A 454 47.42 -8.68 44.72
N ALA A 455 47.94 -7.49 44.45
CA ALA A 455 48.48 -7.13 43.14
C ALA A 455 49.73 -7.96 42.79
N LEU A 456 50.65 -8.16 43.74
CA LEU A 456 51.80 -9.03 43.52
C LEU A 456 51.37 -10.50 43.30
N LYS A 457 50.41 -11.01 44.06
CA LYS A 457 49.83 -12.35 43.89
C LYS A 457 49.27 -12.55 42.49
N MET A 458 48.48 -11.59 41.99
CA MET A 458 47.99 -11.62 40.61
C MET A 458 49.13 -11.57 39.58
N ALA A 459 50.11 -10.70 39.76
CA ALA A 459 51.24 -10.60 38.83
C ALA A 459 52.10 -11.89 38.80
N LEU A 460 52.36 -12.51 39.96
CA LEU A 460 53.08 -13.78 40.09
C LEU A 460 52.30 -14.95 39.49
N SER A 461 50.97 -15.00 39.68
CA SER A 461 50.14 -16.06 39.11
C SER A 461 50.14 -16.04 37.58
N GLY A 462 50.17 -14.84 36.99
CA GLY A 462 50.39 -14.63 35.55
C GLY A 462 51.73 -15.17 35.03
N LYS A 463 52.68 -15.37 35.94
CA LYS A 463 54.00 -15.96 35.69
C LYS A 463 54.10 -17.40 36.21
N GLY A 464 52.97 -18.04 36.52
CA GLY A 464 52.90 -19.43 36.94
C GLY A 464 53.32 -19.67 38.39
N VAL A 465 53.45 -18.63 39.21
CA VAL A 465 53.78 -18.73 40.64
C VAL A 465 52.53 -18.48 41.47
N ASN A 466 52.06 -19.53 42.15
CA ASN A 466 50.88 -19.46 43.02
C ASN A 466 51.33 -19.32 44.48
N VAL A 467 51.06 -18.16 45.07
CA VAL A 467 51.38 -17.81 46.46
C VAL A 467 50.14 -17.20 47.12
N SER A 468 50.06 -17.24 48.44
CA SER A 468 49.03 -16.52 49.19
C SER A 468 49.48 -15.11 49.55
N GLU A 469 48.53 -14.21 49.86
CA GLU A 469 48.88 -12.88 50.39
C GLU A 469 49.61 -13.00 51.72
N ASP A 470 49.21 -13.95 52.58
CA ASP A 470 49.91 -14.21 53.85
C ASP A 470 51.37 -14.66 53.63
N GLU A 471 51.65 -15.47 52.60
CA GLU A 471 53.03 -15.85 52.26
C GLU A 471 53.84 -14.62 51.80
N ILE A 472 53.25 -13.78 50.94
CA ILE A 472 53.88 -12.52 50.52
C ILE A 472 54.17 -11.65 51.73
N MET A 473 53.17 -11.41 52.59
CA MET A 473 53.29 -10.53 53.74
C MET A 473 54.28 -11.06 54.79
N SER A 474 54.40 -12.38 54.96
CA SER A 474 55.41 -12.98 55.84
C SER A 474 56.85 -12.63 55.43
N ARG A 475 57.09 -12.37 54.13
CA ARG A 475 58.39 -12.00 53.57
C ARG A 475 58.57 -10.48 53.46
N VAL A 476 57.48 -9.73 53.26
CA VAL A 476 57.49 -8.26 53.27
C VAL A 476 57.85 -7.76 54.67
N GLY A 477 57.26 -8.38 55.70
CA GLY A 477 57.39 -7.96 57.08
C GLY A 477 56.52 -6.75 57.41
N PHE A 478 56.46 -6.41 58.70
CA PHE A 478 55.68 -5.31 59.24
C PHE A 478 56.59 -4.35 60.01
N ASP A 479 56.39 -3.04 59.80
CA ASP A 479 56.92 -1.99 60.67
C ASP A 479 55.92 -1.77 61.82
N PRO A 480 56.28 -2.12 63.07
CA PRO A 480 55.38 -2.04 64.21
C PRO A 480 55.31 -0.63 64.81
N THR A 481 55.96 0.38 64.22
CA THR A 481 55.99 1.74 64.74
C THR A 481 54.56 2.30 64.83
N PRO A 482 54.04 2.65 66.02
CA PRO A 482 52.71 3.25 66.12
C PRO A 482 52.73 4.67 65.58
N ARG A 483 51.62 5.09 64.95
CA ARG A 483 51.49 6.49 64.49
C ARG A 483 51.36 7.42 65.69
N SER A 484 52.22 8.44 65.75
CA SER A 484 52.20 9.48 66.78
C SER A 484 52.38 10.85 66.12
N GLY A 485 51.27 11.59 65.97
CA GLY A 485 51.26 12.83 65.18
C GLY A 485 51.79 12.61 63.76
N ASP A 486 52.80 13.40 63.39
CA ASP A 486 53.48 13.33 62.09
C ASP A 486 54.69 12.37 62.12
N THR A 487 54.75 11.43 63.06
CA THR A 487 55.77 10.38 63.11
C THR A 487 55.15 8.99 62.97
N TRP A 488 55.63 8.18 62.02
CA TRP A 488 55.13 6.82 61.79
C TRP A 488 56.16 5.92 61.09
N GLY A 489 55.79 4.69 60.75
CA GLY A 489 56.66 3.68 60.15
C GLY A 489 57.11 3.99 58.72
N ASP A 490 57.98 3.15 58.20
CA ASP A 490 58.66 3.33 56.91
C ASP A 490 58.13 2.34 55.84
N PRO A 491 57.33 2.81 54.86
CA PRO A 491 56.77 1.94 53.82
C PRO A 491 57.79 1.50 52.76
N ASP A 492 58.96 2.15 52.70
CA ASP A 492 60.07 1.72 51.84
C ASP A 492 60.89 0.58 52.49
N SER A 493 60.67 0.30 53.77
CA SER A 493 61.30 -0.78 54.52
C SER A 493 60.43 -2.03 54.61
N ALA A 494 59.18 -1.88 55.10
CA ALA A 494 58.21 -2.95 55.35
C ALA A 494 56.77 -2.40 55.35
N PHE A 495 55.76 -3.26 55.55
CA PHE A 495 54.37 -2.81 55.64
C PHE A 495 54.11 -2.00 56.92
N VAL A 496 53.56 -0.80 56.80
CA VAL A 496 53.36 0.09 57.95
C VAL A 496 52.00 -0.15 58.62
N GLY A 497 52.03 -0.56 59.90
CA GLY A 497 50.86 -0.70 60.76
C GLY A 497 50.01 -1.97 60.54
N ASP A 498 48.73 -1.90 60.88
CA ASP A 498 47.80 -3.05 60.87
C ASP A 498 47.14 -3.24 59.49
N ILE A 499 47.42 -4.37 58.84
CA ILE A 499 46.85 -4.76 57.54
C ILE A 499 45.33 -4.98 57.54
N ASN A 500 44.72 -5.22 58.70
CA ASN A 500 43.27 -5.30 58.87
C ASN A 500 42.66 -3.97 59.34
N GLY A 501 43.48 -2.94 59.50
CA GLY A 501 43.09 -1.64 60.02
C GLY A 501 42.50 -0.71 58.97
N ALA A 502 42.52 0.59 59.31
CA ALA A 502 42.11 1.69 58.47
C ALA A 502 43.32 2.49 57.99
N GLN A 503 43.29 2.84 56.70
CA GLN A 503 44.40 3.52 56.03
C GLN A 503 44.69 4.89 56.63
N ASN A 504 45.97 5.20 56.80
CA ASN A 504 46.50 6.44 57.39
C ASN A 504 46.11 6.68 58.86
N THR A 505 45.57 5.67 59.57
CA THR A 505 45.30 5.76 61.01
C THR A 505 45.93 4.61 61.79
N THR A 506 45.63 3.38 61.41
CA THR A 506 46.12 2.17 62.08
C THR A 506 47.02 1.34 61.19
N GLY A 507 46.86 1.41 59.87
CA GLY A 507 47.78 0.86 58.87
C GLY A 507 47.87 1.76 57.64
N TYR A 508 48.85 1.53 56.78
CA TYR A 508 49.05 2.32 55.56
C TYR A 508 49.16 1.43 54.33
N GLY A 509 50.25 0.67 54.22
CA GLY A 509 50.67 0.01 52.99
C GLY A 509 52.17 -0.22 52.97
N VAL A 510 52.68 -0.61 51.81
CA VAL A 510 54.10 -0.83 51.55
C VAL A 510 54.46 -0.34 50.15
N HIS A 511 55.60 0.30 49.99
CA HIS A 511 56.03 0.81 48.70
C HIS A 511 56.64 -0.29 47.80
N TRP A 512 56.88 0.06 46.55
CA TRP A 512 57.38 -0.82 45.49
C TRP A 512 58.73 -1.50 45.80
N GLY A 513 59.58 -0.90 46.63
CA GLY A 513 60.91 -1.47 46.98
C GLY A 513 60.81 -2.83 47.68
N PRO A 514 60.17 -2.92 48.86
CA PRO A 514 59.94 -4.20 49.55
C PRO A 514 59.17 -5.22 48.72
N ILE A 515 58.19 -4.79 47.93
CA ILE A 515 57.43 -5.66 47.03
C ILE A 515 58.34 -6.27 45.96
N ALA A 516 59.19 -5.47 45.30
CA ALA A 516 60.16 -5.99 44.34
C ALA A 516 61.17 -6.95 44.97
N ARG A 517 61.69 -6.62 46.17
CA ARG A 517 62.60 -7.48 46.94
C ARG A 517 61.98 -8.86 47.18
N VAL A 518 60.72 -8.88 47.63
CA VAL A 518 59.99 -10.12 47.92
C VAL A 518 59.64 -10.87 46.64
N ALA A 519 59.19 -10.18 45.60
CA ALA A 519 58.93 -10.77 44.29
C ALA A 519 60.14 -11.50 43.71
N ASN A 520 61.36 -10.97 43.90
CA ASN A 520 62.63 -11.59 43.50
C ASN A 520 62.93 -12.94 44.17
N THR A 521 62.19 -13.33 45.23
CA THR A 521 62.32 -14.67 45.81
C THR A 521 61.68 -15.76 44.93
N TRP A 522 60.77 -15.39 44.02
CA TRP A 522 60.13 -16.32 43.08
C TRP A 522 60.44 -16.02 41.61
N ARG A 523 60.50 -14.74 41.22
CA ARG A 523 60.70 -14.30 39.83
C ARG A 523 61.57 -13.06 39.74
N PRO A 524 62.47 -12.96 38.74
CA PRO A 524 63.21 -11.72 38.50
C PRO A 524 62.27 -10.52 38.43
N SER A 525 62.46 -9.58 39.34
CA SER A 525 61.55 -8.46 39.51
C SER A 525 62.31 -7.16 39.71
N GLN A 526 61.76 -6.05 39.24
CA GLN A 526 62.44 -4.76 39.29
C GLN A 526 61.48 -3.67 39.73
N ALA A 527 61.84 -2.96 40.79
CA ALA A 527 61.19 -1.72 41.17
C ALA A 527 61.68 -0.60 40.24
N VAL A 528 60.76 0.16 39.66
CA VAL A 528 61.05 1.29 38.77
C VAL A 528 60.23 2.48 39.22
N THR A 529 60.85 3.65 39.31
CA THR A 529 60.17 4.94 39.52
C THR A 529 60.33 5.78 38.25
N GLY A 530 59.30 6.53 37.88
CA GLY A 530 59.30 7.35 36.67
C GLY A 530 59.03 6.57 35.38
N MET A 531 58.47 5.35 35.46
CA MET A 531 58.19 4.53 34.28
C MET A 531 57.17 5.23 33.37
N SER A 532 57.46 5.26 32.07
CA SER A 532 56.53 5.76 31.06
C SER A 532 55.49 4.70 30.67
N VAL A 533 54.35 5.14 30.16
CA VAL A 533 53.32 4.21 29.61
C VAL A 533 53.84 3.40 28.42
N THR A 534 54.80 3.94 27.66
CA THR A 534 55.44 3.22 26.54
C THR A 534 56.31 2.08 27.05
N GLU A 535 57.09 2.30 28.11
CA GLU A 535 57.86 1.24 28.77
C GLU A 535 56.93 0.18 29.38
N ALA A 536 55.85 0.60 30.05
CA ALA A 536 54.86 -0.32 30.59
C ALA A 536 54.20 -1.17 29.50
N ALA A 537 53.82 -0.58 28.36
CA ALA A 537 53.26 -1.30 27.24
C ALA A 537 54.26 -2.32 26.64
N ARG A 538 55.55 -1.97 26.53
CA ARG A 538 56.59 -2.89 26.06
C ARG A 538 56.82 -4.06 27.02
N GLU A 539 56.78 -3.83 28.33
CA GLU A 539 56.86 -4.91 29.32
C GLU A 539 55.65 -5.85 29.22
N LEU A 540 54.44 -5.30 29.10
CA LEU A 540 53.22 -6.10 28.91
C LEU A 540 53.26 -6.88 27.59
N GLU A 541 53.78 -6.29 26.51
CA GLU A 541 53.99 -6.96 25.22
C GLU A 541 55.03 -8.09 25.32
N ALA A 542 56.05 -7.91 26.16
CA ALA A 542 57.02 -8.95 26.50
C ALA A 542 56.49 -10.02 27.46
N GLY A 543 55.21 -9.95 27.86
CA GLY A 543 54.59 -10.93 28.75
C GLY A 543 54.74 -10.63 30.25
N ASN A 544 55.20 -9.44 30.63
CA ASN A 544 55.55 -9.08 32.01
C ASN A 544 54.44 -8.25 32.66
N PRO A 545 53.71 -8.76 33.67
CA PRO A 545 52.76 -7.96 34.43
C PRO A 545 53.49 -6.97 35.33
N ILE A 546 52.78 -5.88 35.63
CA ILE A 546 53.35 -4.74 36.35
C ILE A 546 52.44 -4.39 37.52
N VAL A 547 52.97 -4.42 38.73
CA VAL A 547 52.29 -3.85 39.90
C VAL A 547 52.54 -2.34 39.89
N ILE A 548 51.50 -1.53 40.01
CA ILE A 548 51.59 -0.06 40.01
C ILE A 548 50.95 0.52 41.27
N TRP A 549 51.46 1.67 41.72
CA TRP A 549 50.90 2.44 42.83
C TRP A 549 50.17 3.67 42.31
N GLY A 550 49.01 3.91 42.89
CA GLY A 550 48.18 5.06 42.56
C GLY A 550 47.25 5.35 43.72
N VAL A 551 46.09 5.93 43.41
CA VAL A 551 45.09 6.23 44.44
C VAL A 551 43.72 5.63 44.12
N THR A 552 42.89 5.47 45.15
CA THR A 552 41.48 5.10 45.06
C THR A 552 40.60 6.10 45.82
N GLY A 553 39.39 6.37 45.30
CA GLY A 553 38.46 7.33 45.90
C GLY A 553 38.99 8.77 45.96
N PRO A 554 38.41 9.64 46.81
CA PRO A 554 39.00 10.93 47.14
C PRO A 554 40.27 10.71 47.96
N ALA A 555 41.42 10.99 47.34
CA ALA A 555 42.71 10.82 47.97
C ALA A 555 43.20 12.13 48.61
N TYR A 556 43.82 12.03 49.78
CA TYR A 556 44.30 13.18 50.54
C TYR A 556 45.78 13.00 50.85
N TYR A 557 46.58 14.01 50.54
CA TYR A 557 47.99 14.04 50.90
C TYR A 557 48.14 14.13 52.43
N ASP A 558 48.82 13.14 53.02
CA ASP A 558 48.97 12.96 54.47
C ASP A 558 50.38 12.40 54.77
N PRO A 559 51.42 13.25 54.64
CA PRO A 559 52.81 12.84 54.85
C PRO A 559 53.15 12.71 56.34
N TRP A 560 54.22 11.98 56.65
CA TRP A 560 54.80 11.92 57.99
C TRP A 560 56.33 11.80 57.91
N HIS A 561 56.99 11.77 59.07
CA HIS A 561 58.41 11.49 59.21
C HIS A 561 58.63 10.12 59.86
N THR A 562 59.62 9.38 59.42
CA THR A 562 60.08 8.18 60.13
C THR A 562 60.73 8.58 61.47
N PRO A 563 60.91 7.65 62.44
CA PRO A 563 61.69 7.94 63.65
C PRO A 563 63.13 8.39 63.36
N SER A 564 63.67 8.04 62.18
CA SER A 564 64.98 8.50 61.69
C SER A 564 64.95 9.90 61.05
N GLY A 565 63.79 10.57 61.02
CA GLY A 565 63.63 11.93 60.50
C GLY A 565 63.42 12.02 58.98
N ARG A 566 63.27 10.89 58.27
CA ARG A 566 63.03 10.88 56.83
C ARG A 566 61.57 11.19 56.55
N LYS A 567 61.29 12.15 55.67
CA LYS A 567 59.92 12.44 55.22
C LYS A 567 59.41 11.34 54.28
N VAL A 568 58.22 10.83 54.56
CA VAL A 568 57.47 9.90 53.73
C VAL A 568 56.37 10.68 53.01
N GLU A 569 56.41 10.64 51.67
CA GLU A 569 55.35 11.18 50.83
C GLU A 569 54.22 10.17 50.76
N ALA A 570 53.09 10.47 51.38
CA ALA A 570 52.00 9.51 51.52
C ALA A 570 50.63 10.15 51.28
N TRP A 571 49.69 9.30 50.88
CA TRP A 571 48.32 9.68 50.56
C TRP A 571 47.36 8.71 51.24
N LYS A 572 46.37 9.26 51.95
CA LYS A 572 45.18 8.49 52.33
C LYS A 572 44.39 8.20 51.05
N GLY A 573 44.18 6.92 50.76
CA GLY A 573 43.69 6.43 49.48
C GLY A 573 44.80 5.83 48.60
N GLU A 574 46.01 5.61 49.12
CA GLU A 574 47.03 4.79 48.44
C GLU A 574 46.43 3.44 48.02
N HIS A 575 46.79 2.96 46.83
CA HIS A 575 46.30 1.70 46.32
C HIS A 575 47.21 1.11 45.24
N ALA A 576 47.47 -0.19 45.33
CA ALA A 576 48.20 -0.95 44.31
C ALA A 576 47.30 -1.79 43.40
N ARG A 577 47.69 -1.88 42.12
CA ARG A 577 46.96 -2.60 41.07
C ARG A 577 47.91 -3.35 40.15
N THR A 578 47.41 -4.32 39.39
CA THR A 578 48.20 -5.04 38.38
C THR A 578 47.81 -4.60 36.97
N LEU A 579 48.74 -4.05 36.20
CA LEU A 579 48.58 -3.91 34.75
C LEU A 579 48.77 -5.28 34.10
N ILE A 580 47.82 -5.66 33.26
CA ILE A 580 47.78 -6.97 32.61
C ILE A 580 47.63 -6.90 31.09
N GLY A 581 47.53 -5.71 30.51
CA GLY A 581 47.38 -5.56 29.07
C GLY A 581 47.19 -4.12 28.62
N PHE A 582 47.15 -3.90 27.32
CA PHE A 582 46.89 -2.60 26.70
C PHE A 582 46.27 -2.74 25.31
N LYS A 583 45.70 -1.64 24.81
CA LYS A 583 45.26 -1.48 23.42
C LYS A 583 46.12 -0.43 22.71
N GLY A 584 46.29 -0.59 21.40
CA GLY A 584 47.14 0.25 20.56
C GLY A 584 48.54 -0.35 20.36
N SER A 585 49.44 0.43 19.77
CA SER A 585 50.86 0.04 19.64
C SER A 585 51.61 0.30 20.95
N ALA A 586 52.69 -0.42 21.24
CA ALA A 586 53.49 -0.18 22.44
C ALA A 586 54.09 1.24 22.49
N ASP A 587 54.41 1.82 21.33
CA ASP A 587 54.90 3.20 21.23
C ASP A 587 53.81 4.26 21.46
N ASN A 588 52.54 3.91 21.19
CA ASN A 588 51.39 4.77 21.38
C ASN A 588 50.17 3.96 21.89
N PRO A 589 50.17 3.56 23.18
CA PRO A 589 49.06 2.82 23.76
C PRO A 589 47.89 3.76 24.01
N THR A 590 46.67 3.32 23.67
CA THR A 590 45.44 4.11 23.80
C THR A 590 44.70 3.83 25.11
N SER A 591 44.83 2.60 25.63
CA SER A 591 44.26 2.20 26.93
C SER A 591 45.02 1.05 27.56
N PHE A 592 44.86 0.86 28.87
CA PHE A 592 45.45 -0.22 29.66
C PHE A 592 44.38 -1.04 30.38
N VAL A 593 44.58 -2.34 30.44
CA VAL A 593 43.75 -3.28 31.20
C VAL A 593 44.39 -3.50 32.56
N VAL A 594 43.60 -3.26 33.60
CA VAL A 594 44.05 -3.23 35.00
C VAL A 594 43.22 -4.22 35.80
N ASN A 595 43.87 -5.12 36.53
CA ASN A 595 43.24 -5.88 37.60
C ASN A 595 43.39 -5.08 38.89
N ASP A 596 42.28 -4.53 39.38
CA ASP A 596 42.21 -3.76 40.63
C ASP A 596 41.69 -4.68 41.76
N PRO A 597 42.47 -4.95 42.82
CA PRO A 597 42.07 -5.84 43.93
C PRO A 597 40.74 -5.50 44.62
N LEU A 598 40.22 -4.28 44.45
CA LEU A 598 38.93 -3.85 44.99
C LEU A 598 37.84 -3.79 43.91
N ALA A 599 38.15 -3.27 42.74
CA ALA A 599 37.16 -2.92 41.71
C ALA A 599 36.95 -3.99 40.62
N GLY A 600 37.75 -5.06 40.59
CA GLY A 600 37.71 -6.03 39.50
C GLY A 600 38.63 -5.67 38.34
N ARG A 601 38.41 -6.31 37.20
CA ARG A 601 39.12 -5.96 35.95
C ARG A 601 38.49 -4.73 35.31
N ILE A 602 39.29 -3.70 35.09
CA ILE A 602 38.89 -2.42 34.51
C ILE A 602 39.79 -2.04 33.33
N THR A 603 39.34 -1.11 32.49
CA THR A 603 40.15 -0.53 31.41
C THR A 603 40.23 0.98 31.61
N TRP A 604 41.43 1.52 31.59
CA TRP A 604 41.68 2.96 31.69
C TRP A 604 42.24 3.50 30.38
N SER A 605 41.81 4.69 29.98
CA SER A 605 42.52 5.43 28.94
C SER A 605 43.95 5.71 29.41
N THR A 606 44.89 5.85 28.46
CA THR A 606 46.28 6.18 28.79
C THR A 606 46.40 7.46 29.61
N ALA A 607 45.55 8.47 29.36
CA ALA A 607 45.49 9.68 30.17
C ALA A 607 45.08 9.38 31.63
N LYS A 608 44.02 8.60 31.83
CA LYS A 608 43.55 8.26 33.18
C LYS A 608 44.58 7.48 33.98
N LEU A 609 45.28 6.53 33.33
CA LEU A 609 46.38 5.80 33.96
C LEU A 609 47.49 6.76 34.38
N LYS A 610 47.97 7.63 33.46
CA LYS A 610 49.03 8.61 33.75
C LYS A 610 48.67 9.50 34.95
N ASP A 611 47.46 10.04 34.98
CA ASP A 611 47.03 10.95 36.04
C ASP A 611 47.02 10.27 37.41
N ASN A 612 46.57 9.01 37.49
CA ASN A 612 46.51 8.25 38.74
C ASN A 612 47.90 7.76 39.20
N TRP A 613 48.71 7.31 38.25
CA TRP A 613 50.04 6.73 38.49
C TRP A 613 51.08 7.79 38.88
N ALA A 614 50.92 9.03 38.40
CA ALA A 614 51.80 10.15 38.70
C ALA A 614 51.79 10.55 40.19
N THR A 615 50.72 10.25 40.93
CA THR A 615 50.64 10.53 42.39
C THR A 615 51.77 9.85 43.17
N PHE A 616 52.23 8.68 42.72
CA PHE A 616 53.34 7.93 43.30
C PHE A 616 54.58 7.93 42.38
N GLY A 617 54.75 9.00 41.60
CA GLY A 617 55.92 9.18 40.74
C GLY A 617 56.05 8.14 39.63
N ASN A 618 54.93 7.59 39.14
CA ASN A 618 54.89 6.49 38.17
C ASN A 618 55.70 5.27 38.64
N SER A 619 55.55 4.91 39.92
CA SER A 619 56.29 3.80 40.51
C SER A 619 55.61 2.46 40.27
N ALA A 620 56.43 1.45 40.01
CA ALA A 620 56.00 0.14 39.59
C ALA A 620 56.96 -0.97 40.01
N VAL A 621 56.46 -2.20 40.00
CA VAL A 621 57.25 -3.43 40.07
C VAL A 621 56.93 -4.28 38.85
N VAL A 622 57.92 -4.48 37.98
CA VAL A 622 57.82 -5.38 36.83
C VAL A 622 58.18 -6.80 37.28
N ILE A 623 57.35 -7.78 36.93
CA ILE A 623 57.57 -9.21 37.22
C ILE A 623 57.92 -9.93 35.92
N ARG A 624 59.13 -10.52 35.80
CA ARG A 624 59.63 -11.11 34.55
C ARG A 624 59.63 -12.64 34.54
#